data_AF-A0A2T6NLG0-F1
#
_entry.id   AF-A0A2T6NLG0-F1
#
_cell.length_a   1.000
_cell.length_b   1.000
_cell.length_c   1.000
_cell.angle_alpha   90.00
_cell.angle_beta   90.00
_cell.angle_gamma   90.00
#
_symmetry.space_group_name_H-M   'P 1'
#
loop_
_entity.id
_entity.type
_entity.pdbx_description
1 polymer ?
#
loop_
_entity_poly.entity_id
_entity_poly.type
_entity_poly.pdbx_seq_one_letter_code
_entity_poly.pdbx_strand_id
1 'polypeptide(L)'
;MNDSRIVKRYNAYYRGWCLAFGEHSADYDEERDISWLFGEDRVGLILSTRLRKQAQHELLGHHDEIPQLALYDDSLVLNYYKHPLQDDVDMRNILRLKEFLLRGEEMHMFLCSHLFYPSRTRILTFASRKPLVIMYKEMQPLKLLIE
;
A
#
# COMPACT_ATOMS: atom_id res chain seq x y z
N MET A 1 9.98 18.19 -7.62
CA MET A 1 10.96 17.43 -8.44
C MET A 1 10.38 16.04 -8.45
N ASN A 2 9.90 15.55 -9.60
CA ASN A 2 9.12 14.31 -9.62
C ASN A 2 10.06 13.12 -9.51
N ASP A 3 10.01 12.43 -8.38
CA ASP A 3 10.79 11.23 -8.17
C ASP A 3 10.00 10.02 -8.68
N SER A 4 10.71 9.11 -9.35
CA SER A 4 10.09 7.86 -9.83
C SER A 4 10.97 6.66 -9.52
N ARG A 5 10.34 5.56 -9.13
CA ARG A 5 11.03 4.27 -8.92
C ARG A 5 10.12 3.10 -9.21
N ILE A 6 10.73 1.93 -9.29
CA ILE A 6 10.02 0.66 -9.44
C ILE A 6 9.85 0.00 -8.06
N VAL A 7 8.64 -0.48 -7.78
CA VAL A 7 8.28 -1.23 -6.59
C VAL A 7 7.95 -2.66 -7.01
N LYS A 8 8.60 -3.65 -6.37
CA LYS A 8 8.29 -5.07 -6.61
C LYS A 8 6.92 -5.38 -6.04
N ARG A 9 6.04 -5.96 -6.84
CA ARG A 9 4.65 -6.22 -6.47
C ARG A 9 4.43 -7.71 -6.26
N TYR A 10 3.68 -8.08 -5.22
CA TYR A 10 3.39 -9.47 -4.92
C TYR A 10 1.90 -9.71 -4.64
N ASN A 11 1.46 -10.91 -4.97
CA ASN A 11 0.14 -11.41 -4.59
C ASN A 11 0.29 -12.77 -3.87
N ALA A 12 -0.64 -13.07 -2.96
CA ALA A 12 -0.62 -14.35 -2.26
C ALA A 12 -0.88 -15.50 -3.25
N TYR A 13 -0.18 -16.63 -3.07
CA TYR A 13 -0.47 -17.85 -3.83
C TYR A 13 -1.87 -18.38 -3.55
N TYR A 14 -2.27 -18.34 -2.27
CA TYR A 14 -3.52 -18.91 -1.80
C TYR A 14 -4.49 -17.80 -1.40
N ARG A 15 -5.74 -17.94 -1.85
CA ARG A 15 -6.80 -16.99 -1.52
C ARG A 15 -6.98 -16.93 -0.01
N GLY A 16 -6.94 -15.71 0.53
CA GLY A 16 -7.13 -15.48 1.96
C GLY A 16 -5.85 -15.61 2.80
N TRP A 17 -4.73 -16.06 2.23
CA TRP A 17 -3.45 -16.06 2.93
C TRP A 17 -2.80 -14.69 2.86
N CYS A 18 -2.19 -14.29 3.96
CA CYS A 18 -1.35 -13.10 4.05
C CYS A 18 -0.53 -13.16 5.33
N LEU A 19 0.63 -12.51 5.31
CA LEU A 19 1.45 -12.32 6.50
C LEU A 19 0.75 -11.39 7.50
N ALA A 20 1.07 -11.60 8.77
CA ALA A 20 0.77 -10.61 9.79
C ALA A 20 1.61 -9.35 9.52
N PHE A 21 0.99 -8.17 9.64
CA PHE A 21 1.66 -6.90 9.48
C PHE A 21 2.77 -6.71 10.53
N GLY A 22 2.55 -7.20 11.75
CA GLY A 22 3.52 -7.11 12.85
C GLY A 22 3.27 -5.89 13.74
N GLU A 23 4.24 -5.56 14.59
CA GLU A 23 4.19 -4.40 15.48
C GLU A 23 4.20 -3.08 14.70
N HIS A 24 3.40 -2.12 15.16
CA HIS A 24 3.22 -0.84 14.47
C HIS A 24 2.57 0.21 15.37
N SER A 25 2.77 1.47 15.03
CA SER A 25 1.88 2.57 15.42
C SER A 25 0.77 2.74 14.38
N ALA A 26 -0.38 3.26 14.80
CA ALA A 26 -1.54 3.39 13.94
C ALA A 26 -2.24 4.74 14.14
N ASP A 27 -2.56 5.39 13.03
CA ASP A 27 -3.60 6.42 12.94
C ASP A 27 -4.85 5.75 12.36
N TYR A 28 -5.50 4.93 13.20
CA TYR A 28 -6.65 4.11 12.82
C TYR A 28 -7.96 4.81 13.16
N ASP A 29 -8.84 4.86 12.18
CA ASP A 29 -10.23 5.29 12.27
C ASP A 29 -11.05 4.53 11.22
N GLU A 30 -12.11 3.86 11.68
CA GLU A 30 -12.96 3.01 10.83
C GLU A 30 -13.84 3.83 9.87
N GLU A 31 -14.09 5.10 10.18
CA GLU A 31 -14.88 6.00 9.34
C GLU A 31 -14.06 6.61 8.19
N ARG A 32 -12.72 6.55 8.28
CA ARG A 32 -11.83 7.12 7.26
C ARG A 32 -11.65 6.19 6.08
N ASP A 33 -11.48 6.77 4.90
CA ASP A 33 -11.18 5.99 3.69
C ASP A 33 -9.81 5.31 3.78
N ILE A 34 -8.87 5.91 4.53
CA ILE A 34 -7.52 5.39 4.78
C ILE A 34 -7.19 5.48 6.27
N SER A 35 -6.83 4.34 6.83
CA SER A 35 -6.20 4.20 8.13
C SER A 35 -4.73 3.82 7.95
N TRP A 36 -3.83 4.53 8.62
CA TRP A 36 -2.39 4.46 8.35
C TRP A 36 -1.65 3.69 9.44
N LEU A 37 -0.78 2.76 9.03
CA LEU A 37 0.03 1.93 9.91
C LEU A 37 1.51 2.16 9.63
N PHE A 38 2.32 2.35 10.67
CA PHE A 38 3.76 2.58 10.54
C PHE A 38 4.52 1.59 11.42
N GLY A 39 5.25 0.68 10.77
CA GLY A 39 6.22 -0.21 11.42
C GLY A 39 7.65 0.25 11.18
N GLU A 40 8.61 -0.50 11.69
CA GLU A 40 10.04 -0.20 11.55
C GLU A 40 10.52 -0.25 10.08
N ASP A 41 10.11 -1.28 9.35
CA ASP A 41 10.57 -1.57 7.99
C ASP A 41 9.43 -1.55 6.95
N ARG A 42 8.25 -1.05 7.33
CA ARG A 42 7.03 -1.10 6.53
C ARG A 42 6.02 -0.01 6.86
N VAL A 43 5.22 0.34 5.87
CA VAL A 43 4.04 1.20 6.00
C VAL A 43 2.83 0.45 5.45
N GLY A 44 1.69 0.55 6.13
CA GLY A 44 0.46 -0.14 5.81
C GLY A 44 -0.71 0.82 5.65
N LEU A 45 -1.58 0.53 4.69
CA LEU A 45 -2.84 1.24 4.48
C LEU A 45 -3.99 0.27 4.66
N ILE A 46 -4.82 0.51 5.68
CA ILE A 46 -6.13 -0.09 5.78
C ILE A 46 -7.08 0.81 5.00
N LEU A 47 -7.69 0.25 3.97
CA LEU A 47 -8.57 0.99 3.07
C LEU A 47 -10.02 0.66 3.38
N SER A 48 -10.91 1.64 3.28
CA SER A 48 -12.35 1.40 3.32
C SER A 48 -12.77 0.38 2.27
N THR A 49 -13.95 -0.22 2.43
CA THR A 49 -14.42 -1.26 1.50
C THR A 49 -14.42 -0.80 0.04
N ARG A 50 -14.78 0.46 -0.21
CA ARG A 50 -14.82 1.06 -1.55
C ARG A 50 -13.41 1.23 -2.10
N LEU A 51 -12.53 1.91 -1.37
CA LEU A 51 -11.17 2.18 -1.79
C LEU A 51 -10.34 0.89 -1.92
N ARG A 52 -10.56 -0.09 -1.04
CA ARG A 52 -9.94 -1.42 -1.13
C ARG A 52 -10.29 -2.14 -2.43
N LYS A 53 -11.56 -2.11 -2.87
CA LYS A 53 -11.96 -2.74 -4.14
C LYS A 53 -11.26 -2.09 -5.32
N GLN A 54 -11.16 -0.75 -5.31
CA GLN A 54 -10.43 -0.01 -6.33
C GLN A 54 -8.95 -0.35 -6.31
N ALA A 55 -8.28 -0.31 -5.15
CA ALA A 55 -6.88 -0.69 -5.01
C ALA A 55 -6.60 -2.13 -5.46
N GLN A 56 -7.49 -3.07 -5.14
CA GLN A 56 -7.35 -4.45 -5.60
C GLN A 56 -7.44 -4.57 -7.12
N HIS A 57 -8.39 -3.88 -7.75
CA HIS A 57 -8.53 -3.87 -9.20
C HIS A 57 -7.31 -3.20 -9.86
N GLU A 58 -7.02 -1.96 -9.45
CA GLU A 58 -6.02 -1.09 -10.07
C GLU A 58 -4.58 -1.52 -9.78
N LEU A 59 -4.26 -1.93 -8.55
CA LEU A 59 -2.88 -2.25 -8.17
C LEU A 59 -2.58 -3.73 -8.11
N LEU A 60 -3.55 -4.61 -7.88
CA LEU A 60 -3.31 -6.06 -7.71
C LEU A 60 -3.98 -6.91 -8.81
N GLY A 61 -4.71 -6.28 -9.72
CA GLY A 61 -5.27 -6.90 -10.91
C GLY A 61 -4.21 -7.28 -11.94
N HIS A 62 -4.65 -8.07 -12.92
CA HIS A 62 -3.91 -8.30 -14.16
C HIS A 62 -4.09 -7.08 -15.07
N HIS A 63 -2.97 -6.54 -15.53
CA HIS A 63 -2.91 -5.41 -16.44
C HIS A 63 -1.93 -5.75 -17.56
N ASP A 64 -2.19 -5.24 -18.77
CA ASP A 64 -1.26 -5.38 -19.89
C ASP A 64 -0.05 -4.45 -19.71
N GLU A 65 -0.28 -3.28 -19.12
CA GLU A 65 0.74 -2.29 -18.79
C GLU A 65 1.16 -2.35 -17.32
N ILE A 66 2.36 -1.83 -17.03
CA ILE A 66 2.85 -1.69 -15.65
C ILE A 66 1.92 -0.71 -14.90
N PRO A 67 1.18 -1.16 -13.87
CA PRO A 67 0.29 -0.26 -13.13
C PRO A 67 1.09 0.82 -12.42
N GLN A 68 0.46 1.97 -12.22
CA GLN A 68 1.10 3.12 -11.58
C GLN A 68 0.47 3.43 -10.22
N LEU A 69 1.29 3.89 -9.30
CA LEU A 69 0.86 4.54 -8.06
C LEU A 69 1.49 5.92 -8.05
N ALA A 70 0.67 6.97 -8.08
CA ALA A 70 1.16 8.34 -7.93
C ALA A 70 0.70 8.93 -6.59
N LEU A 71 1.63 9.53 -5.86
CA LEU A 71 1.40 10.17 -4.58
C LEU A 71 1.60 11.68 -4.74
N TYR A 72 0.52 12.43 -4.62
CA TYR A 72 0.50 13.89 -4.57
C TYR A 72 0.31 14.35 -3.13
N ASP A 73 0.44 15.65 -2.88
CA ASP A 73 0.23 16.20 -1.53
C ASP A 73 -1.22 16.08 -1.08
N ASP A 74 -2.18 16.14 -2.00
CA ASP A 74 -3.61 16.19 -1.72
C ASP A 74 -4.38 14.93 -2.16
N SER A 75 -3.69 13.97 -2.78
CA SER A 75 -4.34 12.85 -3.43
C SER A 75 -3.40 11.70 -3.70
N LEU A 76 -4.00 10.51 -3.82
CA LEU A 76 -3.34 9.31 -4.32
C LEU A 76 -4.03 8.85 -5.59
N VAL A 77 -3.24 8.43 -6.57
CA VAL A 77 -3.75 7.87 -7.84
C VAL A 77 -3.32 6.42 -7.93
N LEU A 78 -4.32 5.54 -7.85
CA LEU A 78 -4.21 4.10 -8.03
C LEU A 78 -4.45 3.82 -9.50
N ASN A 79 -3.40 3.85 -10.32
CA ASN A 79 -3.48 3.64 -11.75
C ASN A 79 -4.51 4.58 -12.41
N TYR A 80 -5.72 4.12 -12.77
CA TYR A 80 -6.76 4.99 -13.34
C TYR A 80 -7.69 5.65 -12.31
N TYR A 81 -7.57 5.29 -11.04
CA TYR A 81 -8.45 5.75 -9.98
C TYR A 81 -7.79 6.81 -9.08
N LYS A 82 -8.28 8.05 -9.13
CA LYS A 82 -7.86 9.13 -8.22
C LYS A 82 -8.71 9.13 -6.94
N HIS A 83 -8.04 9.22 -5.80
CA HIS A 83 -8.64 9.37 -4.49
C HIS A 83 -8.10 10.62 -3.79
N PRO A 84 -8.96 11.60 -3.44
CA PRO A 84 -8.54 12.77 -2.68
C PRO A 84 -8.33 12.40 -1.21
N LEU A 85 -7.28 12.98 -0.61
CA LEU A 85 -7.03 12.91 0.83
C LEU A 85 -7.97 13.88 1.56
N GLN A 86 -8.53 13.46 2.69
CA GLN A 86 -9.72 14.11 3.27
C GLN A 86 -9.40 15.11 4.38
N ASP A 87 -8.31 14.89 5.12
CA ASP A 87 -8.02 15.62 6.36
C ASP A 87 -6.51 15.83 6.61
N ASP A 88 -6.18 16.62 7.63
CA ASP A 88 -4.79 16.90 8.01
C ASP A 88 -4.00 15.64 8.40
N VAL A 89 -4.68 14.59 8.86
CA VAL A 89 -4.01 13.31 9.22
C VAL A 89 -3.54 12.62 7.94
N ASP A 90 -4.36 12.59 6.89
CA ASP A 90 -3.98 12.08 5.57
C ASP A 90 -2.84 12.90 4.97
N MET A 91 -2.94 14.23 5.01
CA MET A 91 -1.92 15.12 4.46
C MET A 91 -0.57 14.97 5.18
N ARG A 92 -0.57 14.74 6.50
CA ARG A 92 0.67 14.43 7.22
C ARG A 92 1.20 13.04 6.89
N ASN A 93 0.32 12.04 6.81
CA ASN A 93 0.75 10.65 6.64
C ASN A 93 1.13 10.30 5.20
N ILE A 94 0.60 11.01 4.19
CA ILE A 94 1.08 10.89 2.81
C ILE A 94 2.53 11.35 2.70
N LEU A 95 2.93 12.43 3.38
CA LEU A 95 4.31 12.90 3.40
C LEU A 95 5.24 11.83 4.02
N ARG A 96 4.82 11.21 5.13
CA ARG A 96 5.56 10.10 5.74
C ARG A 96 5.69 8.89 4.82
N LEU A 97 4.62 8.55 4.07
CA LEU A 97 4.66 7.48 3.08
C LEU A 97 5.61 7.82 1.93
N LYS A 98 5.57 9.05 1.39
CA LYS A 98 6.48 9.52 0.34
C LYS A 98 7.94 9.39 0.81
N GLU A 99 8.25 9.93 1.98
CA GLU A 99 9.59 9.81 2.57
C GLU A 99 10.03 8.35 2.74
N PHE A 100 9.15 7.47 3.22
CA PHE A 100 9.45 6.06 3.39
C PHE A 100 9.75 5.39 2.04
N LEU A 101 8.93 5.65 1.03
CA LEU A 101 9.08 5.04 -0.30
C LEU A 101 10.28 5.55 -1.08
N LEU A 102 10.81 6.73 -0.77
CA LEU A 102 12.05 7.25 -1.35
C LEU A 102 13.31 6.68 -0.68
N ARG A 103 13.19 6.01 0.46
CA ARG A 103 14.32 5.39 1.16
C ARG A 103 14.70 4.04 0.53
N GLY A 104 15.99 3.71 0.63
CA GLY A 104 16.53 2.37 0.31
C GLY A 104 16.49 1.96 -1.16
N GLU A 105 17.20 0.89 -1.48
CA GLU A 105 17.37 0.43 -2.87
C GLU A 105 16.17 -0.36 -3.41
N GLU A 106 15.52 -1.16 -2.56
CA GLU A 106 14.37 -1.98 -2.96
C GLU A 106 13.11 -1.69 -2.13
N MET A 107 11.96 -1.74 -2.79
CA MET A 107 10.65 -1.63 -2.15
C MET A 107 9.72 -2.74 -2.65
N HIS A 108 8.94 -3.29 -1.72
CA HIS A 108 8.02 -4.38 -1.96
C HIS A 108 6.60 -3.97 -1.59
N MET A 109 5.62 -4.27 -2.45
CA MET A 109 4.20 -4.05 -2.20
C MET A 109 3.45 -5.39 -2.14
N PHE A 110 2.71 -5.62 -1.06
CA PHE A 110 1.89 -6.82 -0.87
C PHE A 110 0.76 -6.61 0.15
N LEU A 111 -0.16 -7.57 0.24
CA LEU A 111 -1.23 -7.52 1.24
C LEU A 111 -0.83 -8.24 2.53
N CYS A 112 -1.02 -7.58 3.67
CA CYS A 112 -0.93 -8.16 5.01
C CYS A 112 -2.31 -8.26 5.68
N SER A 113 -2.36 -8.90 6.84
CA SER A 113 -3.46 -8.85 7.81
C SER A 113 -2.96 -8.47 9.19
N HIS A 114 -3.87 -8.14 10.10
CA HIS A 114 -3.56 -8.00 11.52
C HIS A 114 -4.70 -8.56 12.37
N LEU A 115 -4.40 -9.04 13.57
CA LEU A 115 -5.40 -9.62 14.48
C LEU A 115 -6.27 -8.58 15.18
N PHE A 116 -5.74 -7.37 15.42
CA PHE A 116 -6.48 -6.29 16.10
C PHE A 116 -7.51 -5.57 15.23
N TYR A 117 -7.42 -5.68 13.90
CA TYR A 117 -8.37 -5.05 12.98
C TYR A 117 -9.50 -6.00 12.61
N PRO A 118 -10.66 -5.49 12.18
CA PRO A 118 -11.80 -6.33 11.81
C PRO A 118 -11.43 -7.50 10.91
N SER A 119 -12.10 -8.63 11.10
CA SER A 119 -11.81 -9.83 10.33
C SER A 119 -11.88 -9.55 8.83
N ARG A 120 -10.93 -10.11 8.07
CA ARG A 120 -10.77 -9.91 6.60
C ARG A 120 -10.30 -8.52 6.18
N THR A 121 -9.91 -7.65 7.12
CA THR A 121 -9.12 -6.48 6.78
C THR A 121 -7.83 -6.91 6.07
N ARG A 122 -7.53 -6.21 4.98
CA ARG A 122 -6.32 -6.40 4.19
C ARG A 122 -5.59 -5.07 4.16
N ILE A 123 -4.34 -5.12 4.55
CA ILE A 123 -3.47 -3.95 4.67
C ILE A 123 -2.60 -3.91 3.42
N LEU A 124 -2.78 -2.89 2.59
CA LEU A 124 -1.85 -2.62 1.49
C LEU A 124 -0.53 -2.19 2.09
N THR A 125 0.49 -3.03 1.98
CA THR A 125 1.76 -2.88 2.69
C THR A 125 2.87 -2.56 1.71
N PHE A 126 3.64 -1.53 2.02
CA PHE A 126 4.94 -1.24 1.42
C PHE A 126 6.03 -1.58 2.44
N ALA A 127 7.04 -2.34 2.04
CA ALA A 127 8.11 -2.76 2.93
C ALA A 127 9.46 -2.75 2.23
N SER A 128 10.53 -2.49 3.00
CA SER A 128 11.92 -2.62 2.53
C SER A 128 12.40 -4.06 2.50
N ARG A 129 11.70 -4.97 3.18
CA ARG A 129 11.99 -6.41 3.18
C ARG A 129 11.02 -7.16 2.29
N LYS A 130 11.56 -8.14 1.56
CA LYS A 130 10.77 -9.05 0.70
C LYS A 130 9.78 -9.87 1.55
N PRO A 131 8.53 -10.09 1.07
CA PRO A 131 7.61 -10.99 1.76
C PRO A 131 8.08 -12.45 1.68
N LEU A 132 7.52 -13.32 2.53
CA LEU A 132 7.82 -14.75 2.53
C LEU A 132 7.48 -15.38 1.16
N VAL A 133 8.51 -15.86 0.46
CA VAL A 133 8.40 -16.40 -0.92
C VAL A 133 7.47 -17.60 -0.99
N ILE A 134 7.33 -18.40 0.08
CA ILE A 134 6.39 -19.52 0.13
C ILE A 134 4.92 -19.09 0.12
N MET A 135 4.62 -17.84 0.49
CA MET A 135 3.26 -17.31 0.58
C MET A 135 2.91 -16.40 -0.60
N TYR A 136 3.91 -15.78 -1.24
CA TYR A 136 3.71 -14.74 -2.23
C TYR A 136 4.42 -15.03 -3.54
N LYS A 137 3.69 -14.84 -4.64
CA LYS A 137 4.23 -14.80 -6.00
C LYS A 137 4.53 -13.37 -6.40
N GLU A 138 5.68 -13.15 -7.01
CA GLU A 138 5.98 -11.87 -7.64
C GLU A 138 5.12 -11.69 -8.89
N MET A 139 4.64 -10.47 -9.10
CA MET A 139 3.88 -10.04 -10.27
C MET A 139 4.71 -9.05 -11.08
N GLN A 140 4.18 -8.62 -12.24
CA GLN A 140 4.69 -7.43 -12.90
C GLN A 140 4.76 -6.27 -11.87
N PRO A 141 5.87 -5.51 -11.84
CA PRO A 141 6.09 -4.50 -10.81
C PRO A 141 5.09 -3.35 -10.89
N LEU A 142 5.20 -2.41 -9.96
CA LEU A 142 4.45 -1.17 -9.89
C LEU A 142 5.39 0.00 -10.16
N LYS A 143 4.98 0.95 -11.00
CA LYS A 143 5.68 2.22 -11.17
C LYS A 143 5.19 3.21 -10.11
N LEU A 144 6.10 3.71 -9.29
CA LEU A 144 5.81 4.73 -8.30
C LEU A 144 6.20 6.11 -8.84
N LEU A 145 5.31 7.07 -8.67
CA LEU A 145 5.51 8.49 -8.95
C LEU A 145 5.26 9.28 -7.66
N ILE A 146 6.22 10.11 -7.26
CA ILE A 146 6.10 10.98 -6.10
C ILE A 146 6.33 12.41 -6.57
N GLU A 147 5.34 13.27 -6.29
CA GLU A 147 5.44 14.72 -6.53
C GLU A 147 5.56 15.50 -5.22
#